data_AF-A0A2C5Z4W5-F1
#
_entry.id   AF-A0A2C5Z4W5-F1
#
_cell.length_a   1.000
_cell.length_b   1.000
_cell.length_c   1.000
_cell.angle_alpha   90.00
_cell.angle_beta   90.00
_cell.angle_gamma   90.00
#
_symmetry.space_group_name_H-M   'P 1'
#
loop_
_entity.id
_entity.type
_entity.pdbx_description
1 polymer ?
#
loop_
_entity_poly.entity_id
_entity_poly.type
_entity_poly.pdbx_seq_one_letter_code
_entity_poly.pdbx_strand_id
1 'polypeptide(L)'
;MSVARSTRSLFGRRLASSPSPRKGSCPLIQSRPLQSSAPRSARRSRFRNVTAEKLGLTDPARLEAYRQQKFPEYTEEELEALAKTYTPEQMEAIRAGEAAVNPDDMIIQGRLREDMHRLDYVEDFSKMDPRFDVKPESRVIPEEVRWLNDSDWLDEYGSKLLGLSLDREEAKLQQATIRALKRVKESKGDEMVDLTMEELDDLEANPKKLEKLLEVSSSSTRSRPKKSDLPPREDDKFQEKLDGLRQAWRTAMEKELDELDRQDDIEQKPEVPSSRSRMEAGTSGLLRKTSAEAPALGKIPGVAGLYKTLVKASDDADDESGAFEEFKRITGMTVQQIESLYCKCIVRRFVANQTRLGKIRSISVMAIAGNGDGWLGLGIAKSTEMGLANDTARMLAIRNMKPIRRYENRTIFGKVKAKVSGTVVELFNKPPGWGIRCPHRIFEICRAVGIHDLAARIPRSKSPMNSVKATVHALMNQPDPDLIALGRGKKMVDVRKVYYGGSVH
;
A
#
# COMPACT_ATOMS: atom_id res chain seq x y z
N MET A 1 -21.52 -56.87 3.97
CA MET A 1 -22.81 -57.50 3.63
C MET A 1 -23.91 -56.59 4.15
N SER A 2 -24.58 -55.83 3.29
CA SER A 2 -25.86 -56.18 2.64
C SER A 2 -26.99 -56.35 3.68
N VAL A 3 -27.85 -55.35 3.97
CA VAL A 3 -29.02 -54.79 3.23
C VAL A 3 -30.35 -55.19 3.89
N ALA A 4 -31.17 -54.16 4.15
CA ALA A 4 -32.64 -54.07 4.17
C ALA A 4 -33.52 -54.79 5.22
N ARG A 5 -34.48 -54.06 5.79
CA ARG A 5 -35.86 -53.88 5.25
C ARG A 5 -36.69 -52.86 6.05
N SER A 6 -37.77 -52.39 5.44
CA SER A 6 -38.70 -51.34 5.90
C SER A 6 -40.09 -51.89 6.30
N THR A 7 -40.91 -51.07 6.97
CA THR A 7 -42.30 -50.66 6.63
C THR A 7 -43.21 -50.34 7.85
N ARG A 8 -44.01 -49.27 7.66
CA ARG A 8 -45.42 -49.03 8.06
C ARG A 8 -45.87 -48.86 9.52
N SER A 9 -46.18 -47.59 9.83
CA SER A 9 -47.42 -47.04 10.43
C SER A 9 -48.51 -47.99 10.94
N LEU A 10 -48.77 -47.92 12.26
CA LEU A 10 -50.03 -48.24 12.94
C LEU A 10 -50.12 -47.42 14.24
N PHE A 11 -51.05 -46.47 14.37
CA PHE A 11 -51.64 -46.13 15.68
C PHE A 11 -53.07 -45.63 15.50
N GLY A 12 -54.02 -46.49 15.87
CA GLY A 12 -55.37 -46.10 16.26
C GLY A 12 -55.56 -46.44 17.74
N ARG A 13 -56.27 -45.58 18.48
CA ARG A 13 -57.59 -45.85 19.09
C ARG A 13 -57.88 -44.87 20.22
N ARG A 14 -59.11 -44.37 20.21
CA ARG A 14 -59.77 -43.61 21.26
C ARG A 14 -60.26 -44.57 22.37
N LEU A 15 -60.39 -44.05 23.58
CA LEU A 15 -61.30 -44.55 24.62
C LEU A 15 -62.18 -43.38 25.11
N ALA A 16 -63.48 -43.63 25.13
CA ALA A 16 -64.52 -42.76 25.63
C ALA A 16 -64.90 -43.17 27.07
N SER A 17 -65.42 -42.23 27.86
CA SER A 17 -66.24 -42.51 29.06
C SER A 17 -67.53 -41.68 28.99
N SER A 18 -68.60 -42.25 29.53
CA SER A 18 -70.02 -41.98 29.29
C SER A 18 -70.65 -40.94 30.26
N PRO A 19 -71.91 -40.50 30.02
CA PRO A 19 -72.50 -39.27 30.58
C PRO A 19 -73.58 -39.50 31.67
N SER A 20 -74.09 -38.41 32.25
CA SER A 20 -75.33 -38.34 33.07
C SER A 20 -76.28 -37.26 32.51
N PRO A 21 -77.61 -37.49 32.40
CA PRO A 21 -78.54 -36.60 31.70
C PRO A 21 -79.41 -35.77 32.64
N ARG A 22 -79.92 -34.62 32.16
CA ARG A 22 -81.30 -34.17 32.45
C ARG A 22 -81.80 -33.05 31.51
N LYS A 23 -82.85 -33.43 30.77
CA LYS A 23 -84.09 -32.73 30.38
C LYS A 23 -83.99 -31.45 29.53
N GLY A 24 -84.72 -31.49 28.42
CA GLY A 24 -84.80 -30.42 27.42
C GLY A 24 -86.11 -29.64 27.42
N SER A 25 -86.20 -28.67 26.51
CA SER A 25 -87.31 -28.45 25.58
C SER A 25 -86.97 -27.30 24.60
N CYS A 26 -87.67 -27.30 23.48
CA CYS A 26 -87.31 -26.78 22.15
C CYS A 26 -87.46 -25.26 21.94
N PRO A 27 -86.96 -24.71 20.80
CA PRO A 27 -86.60 -23.29 20.62
C PRO A 27 -87.68 -22.47 19.88
N LEU A 28 -87.59 -21.14 20.01
CA LEU A 28 -88.24 -20.19 19.09
C LEU A 28 -87.19 -19.56 18.17
N ILE A 29 -87.49 -19.62 16.87
CA ILE A 29 -86.64 -19.27 15.74
C ILE A 29 -86.54 -17.75 15.62
N GLN A 30 -85.32 -17.22 15.60
CA GLN A 30 -85.02 -15.91 15.01
C GLN A 30 -84.28 -16.13 13.68
N SER A 31 -84.82 -15.52 12.62
CA SER A 31 -84.30 -15.54 11.26
C SER A 31 -82.84 -15.06 11.21
N ARG A 32 -81.95 -15.94 10.74
CA ARG A 32 -80.53 -15.61 10.49
C ARG A 32 -80.37 -14.91 9.13
N PRO A 33 -79.62 -13.81 9.03
CA PRO A 33 -79.10 -13.35 7.74
C PRO A 33 -78.10 -14.38 7.19
N LEU A 34 -78.13 -14.60 5.87
CA LEU A 34 -77.37 -15.64 5.13
C LEU A 34 -75.86 -15.36 4.99
N GLN A 35 -75.27 -14.52 5.85
CA GLN A 35 -73.83 -14.25 5.85
C GLN A 35 -73.23 -14.74 7.17
N SER A 36 -72.42 -15.80 7.11
CA SER A 36 -71.75 -16.43 8.25
C SER A 36 -70.39 -15.82 8.58
N SER A 37 -70.00 -14.71 7.95
CA SER A 37 -68.76 -14.01 8.29
C SER A 37 -68.95 -13.21 9.57
N ALA A 38 -68.26 -13.60 10.65
CA ALA A 38 -68.14 -12.77 11.85
C ALA A 38 -67.59 -11.38 11.46
N PRO A 39 -68.10 -10.27 12.04
CA PRO A 39 -67.48 -8.97 11.84
C PRO A 39 -66.03 -9.06 12.31
N ARG A 40 -65.07 -8.87 11.40
CA ARG A 40 -63.66 -8.86 11.76
C ARG A 40 -63.45 -7.71 12.74
N SER A 41 -62.95 -8.01 13.95
CA SER A 41 -62.51 -6.97 14.88
C SER A 41 -61.47 -6.08 14.19
N ALA A 42 -61.59 -4.76 14.38
CA ALA A 42 -60.63 -3.81 13.83
C ALA A 42 -59.23 -4.25 14.23
N ARG A 43 -58.42 -4.64 13.24
CA ARG A 43 -57.05 -5.10 13.49
C ARG A 43 -56.29 -3.91 14.05
N ARG A 44 -55.91 -3.99 15.33
CA ARG A 44 -54.92 -3.05 15.88
C ARG A 44 -53.66 -3.14 15.01
N SER A 45 -53.07 -1.98 14.72
CA SER A 45 -51.76 -1.89 14.07
C SER A 45 -50.81 -2.89 14.73
N ARG A 46 -50.08 -3.67 13.92
CA ARG A 46 -49.11 -4.66 14.40
C ARG A 46 -48.00 -4.04 15.24
N PHE A 47 -47.83 -2.73 15.16
CA PHE A 47 -46.68 -2.03 15.70
C PHE A 47 -47.12 -0.86 16.58
N ARG A 48 -46.49 -0.68 17.74
CA ARG A 48 -46.77 0.44 18.66
C ARG A 48 -46.41 1.76 17.96
N ASN A 49 -47.39 2.59 17.60
CA ASN A 49 -47.23 3.94 17.06
C ASN A 49 -47.90 4.97 17.98
N VAL A 50 -47.43 6.22 17.90
CA VAL A 50 -48.24 7.37 18.33
C VAL A 50 -49.43 7.39 17.39
N THR A 51 -50.64 7.25 17.92
CA THR A 51 -51.85 7.23 17.10
C THR A 51 -52.07 8.60 16.48
N ALA A 52 -52.60 8.65 15.25
CA ALA A 52 -53.00 9.91 14.59
C ALA A 52 -53.90 10.76 15.50
N GLU A 53 -54.70 10.12 16.36
CA GLU A 53 -55.48 10.74 17.44
C GLU A 53 -54.65 11.59 18.40
N LYS A 54 -53.48 11.11 18.84
CA LYS A 54 -52.59 11.85 19.74
C LYS A 54 -51.92 13.04 19.07
N LEU A 55 -51.77 12.98 17.75
CA LEU A 55 -51.25 14.07 16.93
C LEU A 55 -52.36 15.05 16.48
N GLY A 56 -53.64 14.75 16.77
CA GLY A 56 -54.78 15.56 16.33
C GLY A 56 -55.07 15.47 14.82
N LEU A 57 -54.61 14.41 14.16
CA LEU A 57 -54.68 14.20 12.70
C LEU A 57 -55.87 13.32 12.30
N THR A 58 -56.95 13.34 13.09
CA THR A 58 -58.19 12.58 12.79
C THR A 58 -59.11 13.30 11.81
N ASP A 59 -59.00 14.63 11.74
CA ASP A 59 -59.79 15.45 10.82
C ASP A 59 -59.14 15.45 9.43
N PRO A 60 -59.87 15.13 8.35
CA PRO A 60 -59.28 14.99 7.01
C PRO A 60 -58.62 16.29 6.53
N ALA A 61 -59.21 17.45 6.82
CA ALA A 61 -58.63 18.76 6.47
C ALA A 61 -57.30 19.05 7.21
N ARG A 62 -57.16 18.58 8.46
CA ARG A 62 -55.89 18.72 9.21
C ARG A 62 -54.83 17.74 8.70
N LEU A 63 -55.25 16.54 8.30
CA LEU A 63 -54.37 15.55 7.70
C LEU A 63 -53.83 16.03 6.35
N GLU A 64 -54.68 16.61 5.50
CA GLU A 64 -54.28 17.22 4.23
C GLU A 64 -53.30 18.39 4.42
N ALA A 65 -53.57 19.29 5.36
CA ALA A 65 -52.65 20.38 5.69
C ALA A 65 -51.30 19.86 6.21
N TYR A 66 -51.33 18.82 7.04
CA TYR A 66 -50.12 18.15 7.55
C TYR A 66 -49.35 17.42 6.44
N ARG A 67 -50.07 16.77 5.52
CA ARG A 67 -49.51 16.13 4.32
C ARG A 67 -48.79 17.16 3.46
N GLN A 68 -49.45 18.25 3.07
CA GLN A 68 -48.83 19.32 2.28
C GLN A 68 -47.61 19.93 2.97
N GLN A 69 -47.61 20.02 4.30
CA GLN A 69 -46.49 20.58 5.04
C GLN A 69 -45.28 19.64 5.15
N LYS A 70 -45.49 18.33 5.30
CA LYS A 70 -44.42 17.36 5.60
C LYS A 70 -43.97 16.54 4.41
N PHE A 71 -44.87 16.29 3.46
CA PHE A 71 -44.66 15.48 2.28
C PHE A 71 -45.29 16.18 1.06
N PRO A 72 -44.73 17.33 0.63
CA PRO A 72 -45.17 18.00 -0.58
C PRO A 72 -44.86 17.14 -1.81
N GLU A 73 -45.74 17.20 -2.80
CA GLU A 73 -45.51 16.57 -4.11
C GLU A 73 -44.52 17.41 -4.92
N TYR A 74 -43.72 16.76 -5.76
CA TYR A 74 -42.76 17.48 -6.61
C TYR A 74 -43.46 18.43 -7.57
N THR A 75 -42.89 19.61 -7.73
CA THR A 75 -43.29 20.57 -8.76
C THR A 75 -42.76 20.17 -10.13
N GLU A 76 -43.39 20.66 -11.21
CA GLU A 76 -42.93 20.41 -12.58
C GLU A 76 -41.50 20.93 -12.80
N GLU A 77 -41.16 22.08 -12.20
CA GLU A 77 -39.80 22.66 -12.25
C GLU A 77 -38.75 21.77 -11.57
N GLU A 78 -39.08 21.19 -10.41
CA GLU A 78 -38.20 20.24 -9.70
C GLU A 78 -38.01 18.95 -10.49
N LEU A 79 -39.07 18.45 -11.13
CA LEU A 79 -38.99 17.28 -12.01
C LEU A 79 -38.13 17.55 -13.25
N GLU A 80 -38.21 18.74 -13.83
CA GLU A 80 -37.33 19.17 -14.92
C GLU A 80 -35.87 19.31 -14.47
N ALA A 81 -35.63 19.81 -13.26
CA ALA A 81 -34.30 19.89 -12.68
C ALA A 81 -33.70 18.49 -12.41
N LEU A 82 -34.50 17.55 -11.91
CA LEU A 82 -34.10 16.15 -11.72
C LEU A 82 -33.81 15.46 -13.06
N ALA A 83 -34.62 15.73 -14.10
CA ALA A 83 -34.44 15.17 -15.44
C ALA A 83 -33.14 15.61 -16.13
N LYS A 84 -32.53 16.73 -15.71
CA LYS A 84 -31.20 17.14 -16.18
C LYS A 84 -30.08 16.29 -15.58
N THR A 85 -30.32 15.69 -14.40
CA THR A 85 -29.30 14.96 -13.62
C THR A 85 -29.39 13.45 -13.82
N TYR A 86 -30.61 12.91 -13.88
CA TYR A 86 -30.88 11.47 -13.94
C TYR A 86 -31.24 10.99 -15.35
N THR A 87 -31.06 9.70 -15.63
CA THR A 87 -31.43 9.09 -16.91
C THR A 87 -32.96 8.98 -17.03
N PRO A 88 -33.52 8.87 -18.26
CA PRO A 88 -34.96 8.70 -18.43
C PRO A 88 -35.52 7.47 -17.70
N GLU A 89 -34.76 6.37 -17.66
CA GLU A 89 -35.13 5.15 -16.92
C GLU A 89 -35.18 5.38 -15.40
N GLN A 90 -34.22 6.15 -14.86
CA GLN A 90 -34.20 6.52 -13.45
C GLN A 90 -35.37 7.46 -13.11
N MET A 91 -35.69 8.40 -14.00
CA MET A 91 -36.84 9.31 -13.83
C MET A 91 -38.18 8.56 -13.83
N GLU A 92 -38.31 7.50 -14.64
CA GLU A 92 -39.49 6.64 -14.61
C GLU A 92 -39.63 5.93 -13.25
N ALA A 93 -38.52 5.43 -12.70
CA ALA A 93 -38.50 4.80 -11.37
C ALA A 93 -38.89 5.78 -10.25
N ILE A 94 -38.41 7.04 -10.30
CA ILE A 94 -38.78 8.09 -9.34
C ILE A 94 -40.29 8.36 -9.40
N ARG A 95 -40.84 8.56 -10.62
CA ARG A 95 -42.29 8.79 -10.79
C ARG A 95 -43.12 7.61 -10.30
N ALA A 96 -42.68 6.37 -10.58
CA ALA A 96 -43.35 5.17 -10.10
C ALA A 96 -43.27 5.05 -8.57
N GLY A 97 -42.16 5.45 -7.95
CA GLY A 97 -41.98 5.47 -6.51
C GLY A 97 -42.94 6.44 -5.81
N GLU A 98 -43.01 7.69 -6.30
CA GLU A 98 -43.95 8.70 -5.78
C GLU A 98 -45.41 8.29 -5.95
N ALA A 99 -45.75 7.68 -7.09
CA ALA A 99 -47.10 7.18 -7.33
C ALA A 99 -47.47 5.96 -6.45
N ALA A 100 -46.48 5.16 -6.04
CA ALA A 100 -46.70 3.96 -5.24
C ALA A 100 -46.72 4.23 -3.73
N VAL A 101 -45.94 5.19 -3.23
CA VAL A 101 -45.81 5.50 -1.80
C VAL A 101 -46.79 6.59 -1.40
N ASN A 102 -47.90 6.20 -0.78
CA ASN A 102 -48.89 7.16 -0.30
C ASN A 102 -48.38 7.95 0.93
N PRO A 103 -48.45 9.30 0.93
CA PRO A 103 -48.06 10.12 2.07
C PRO A 103 -48.87 9.82 3.34
N ASP A 104 -50.14 9.45 3.20
CA ASP A 104 -51.02 9.13 4.33
C ASP A 104 -50.52 7.90 5.10
N ASP A 105 -49.97 6.91 4.40
CA ASP A 105 -49.34 5.74 5.03
C ASP A 105 -48.08 6.15 5.80
N MET A 106 -47.28 7.06 5.26
CA MET A 106 -46.11 7.60 5.95
C MET A 106 -46.48 8.35 7.23
N ILE A 107 -47.59 9.08 7.24
CA ILE A 107 -48.08 9.82 8.41
C ILE A 107 -48.62 8.87 9.49
N ILE A 108 -49.40 7.86 9.10
CA ILE A 108 -50.12 6.99 10.04
C ILE A 108 -49.21 5.91 10.64
N GLN A 109 -48.31 5.35 9.84
CA GLN A 109 -47.49 4.19 10.23
C GLN A 109 -45.98 4.36 10.05
N GLY A 110 -45.52 5.43 9.39
CA GLY A 110 -44.10 5.71 9.14
C GLY A 110 -43.27 5.88 10.42
N ARG A 111 -42.02 5.40 10.36
CA ARG A 111 -41.06 5.38 11.46
C ARG A 111 -39.66 5.56 10.92
N LEU A 112 -38.76 6.08 11.76
CA LEU A 112 -37.34 6.00 11.48
C LEU A 112 -36.88 4.54 11.62
N ARG A 113 -36.08 4.11 10.64
CA ARG A 113 -35.47 2.78 10.62
C ARG A 113 -34.30 2.78 11.63
N GLU A 114 -34.22 1.77 12.50
CA GLU A 114 -33.19 1.65 13.57
C GLU A 114 -32.59 0.23 13.66
N ASP A 115 -32.83 -0.62 12.66
CA ASP A 115 -32.26 -1.97 12.61
C ASP A 115 -30.77 -1.97 12.21
N MET A 116 -30.10 -3.08 12.53
CA MET A 116 -28.68 -3.33 12.20
C MET A 116 -28.39 -3.23 10.70
N HIS A 117 -29.39 -3.46 9.83
CA HIS A 117 -29.23 -3.47 8.38
C HIS A 117 -29.60 -2.14 7.73
N ARG A 118 -29.81 -1.08 8.52
CA ARG A 118 -29.94 0.28 7.99
C ARG A 118 -28.60 0.76 7.46
N LEU A 119 -28.63 1.52 6.37
CA LEU A 119 -27.45 2.25 5.89
C LEU A 119 -27.15 3.43 6.82
N ASP A 120 -25.89 3.59 7.22
CA ASP A 120 -25.45 4.69 8.09
C ASP A 120 -25.17 5.99 7.33
N TYR A 121 -25.24 5.95 6.00
CA TYR A 121 -25.08 7.07 5.10
C TYR A 121 -26.29 7.17 4.15
N VAL A 122 -26.45 8.33 3.52
CA VAL A 122 -27.50 8.58 2.52
C VAL A 122 -26.83 8.66 1.16
N GLU A 123 -27.32 7.86 0.21
CA GLU A 123 -26.81 7.78 -1.15
C GLU A 123 -27.98 7.45 -2.09
N ASP A 124 -27.88 7.87 -3.35
CA ASP A 124 -28.92 7.66 -4.37
C ASP A 124 -28.74 6.36 -5.16
N PHE A 125 -27.59 5.68 -4.99
CA PHE A 125 -27.19 4.43 -5.67
C PHE A 125 -27.34 4.49 -7.20
N SER A 126 -27.25 5.69 -7.77
CA SER A 126 -27.43 5.93 -9.21
C SER A 126 -26.21 5.51 -10.04
N LYS A 127 -25.02 5.55 -9.43
CA LYS A 127 -23.74 5.20 -10.03
C LYS A 127 -23.08 4.12 -9.20
N MET A 128 -22.39 3.21 -9.86
CA MET A 128 -21.60 2.17 -9.21
C MET A 128 -20.28 2.77 -8.69
N ASP A 129 -20.04 2.71 -7.38
CA ASP A 129 -18.73 3.00 -6.78
C ASP A 129 -17.85 1.74 -6.88
N PRO A 130 -16.75 1.79 -7.66
CA PRO A 130 -15.85 0.65 -7.80
C PRO A 130 -15.29 0.13 -6.47
N ARG A 131 -15.26 0.92 -5.39
CA ARG A 131 -14.67 0.50 -4.11
C ARG A 131 -15.59 -0.40 -3.29
N PHE A 132 -16.89 -0.16 -3.34
CA PHE A 132 -17.88 -0.78 -2.46
C PHE A 132 -18.85 -1.69 -3.21
N ASP A 133 -19.11 -1.40 -4.48
CA ASP A 133 -20.08 -2.14 -5.28
C ASP A 133 -19.48 -3.35 -5.99
N VAL A 134 -20.34 -4.33 -6.24
CA VAL A 134 -20.00 -5.53 -6.99
C VAL A 134 -19.89 -5.19 -8.47
N LYS A 135 -18.84 -5.69 -9.13
CA LYS A 135 -18.65 -5.44 -10.56
C LYS A 135 -19.81 -6.02 -11.39
N PRO A 136 -20.24 -5.30 -12.44
CA PRO A 136 -21.33 -5.79 -13.29
C PRO A 136 -20.89 -7.01 -14.11
N GLU A 137 -21.77 -8.00 -14.20
CA GLU A 137 -21.58 -9.16 -15.08
C GLU A 137 -21.97 -8.79 -16.51
N SER A 138 -21.04 -8.92 -17.47
CA SER A 138 -21.36 -8.79 -18.90
C SER A 138 -21.77 -10.13 -19.47
N ARG A 139 -22.91 -10.18 -20.17
CA ARG A 139 -23.31 -11.35 -20.98
C ARG A 139 -22.46 -11.38 -22.25
N VAL A 140 -21.38 -12.15 -22.24
CA VAL A 140 -20.51 -12.36 -23.40
C VAL A 140 -20.86 -13.69 -24.05
N ILE A 141 -20.89 -13.73 -25.39
CA ILE A 141 -21.01 -14.98 -26.14
C ILE A 141 -19.66 -15.70 -26.02
N PRO A 142 -19.62 -16.94 -25.51
CA PRO A 142 -18.36 -17.66 -25.36
C PRO A 142 -17.73 -17.90 -26.73
N GLU A 143 -16.49 -17.44 -26.90
CA GLU A 143 -15.65 -17.72 -28.07
C GLU A 143 -14.61 -18.79 -27.72
N GLU A 144 -14.17 -19.55 -28.73
CA GLU A 144 -13.09 -20.52 -28.56
C GLU A 144 -11.77 -19.78 -28.27
N VAL A 145 -11.22 -20.01 -27.08
CA VAL A 145 -9.96 -19.39 -26.68
C VAL A 145 -8.79 -20.12 -27.35
N ARG A 146 -8.03 -19.40 -28.16
CA ARG A 146 -6.75 -19.86 -28.71
C ARG A 146 -5.62 -18.98 -28.21
N TRP A 147 -4.49 -19.58 -27.85
CA TRP A 147 -3.27 -18.80 -27.63
C TRP A 147 -2.76 -18.31 -28.98
N LEU A 148 -2.41 -17.03 -29.07
CA LEU A 148 -1.86 -16.49 -30.32
C LEU A 148 -0.51 -17.14 -30.62
N ASN A 149 -0.30 -17.46 -31.90
CA ASN A 149 1.03 -17.78 -32.41
C ASN A 149 1.87 -16.51 -32.52
N ASP A 150 3.19 -16.64 -32.60
CA ASP A 150 4.11 -15.50 -32.67
C ASP A 150 3.79 -14.51 -33.82
N SER A 151 3.33 -15.02 -34.97
CA SER A 151 2.89 -14.19 -36.11
C SER A 151 1.64 -13.37 -35.79
N ASP A 152 0.61 -14.05 -35.30
CA ASP A 152 -0.67 -13.44 -34.97
C ASP A 152 -0.50 -12.42 -33.84
N TRP A 153 0.41 -12.72 -32.90
CA TRP A 153 0.78 -11.83 -31.81
C TRP A 153 1.49 -10.57 -32.31
N LEU A 154 2.41 -10.70 -33.27
CA LEU A 154 3.08 -9.55 -33.88
C LEU A 154 2.08 -8.64 -34.63
N ASP A 155 1.12 -9.23 -35.33
CA ASP A 155 0.08 -8.48 -36.07
C ASP A 155 -0.89 -7.74 -35.11
N GLU A 156 -1.36 -8.40 -34.05
CA GLU A 156 -2.21 -7.77 -33.04
C GLU A 156 -1.44 -6.69 -32.25
N TYR A 157 -0.16 -6.94 -31.95
CA TYR A 157 0.69 -5.96 -31.29
C TYR A 157 0.98 -4.76 -32.19
N GLY A 158 1.27 -4.97 -33.46
CA GLY A 158 1.50 -3.93 -34.45
C GLY A 158 0.27 -3.06 -34.65
N SER A 159 -0.90 -3.66 -34.81
CA SER A 159 -2.18 -2.92 -34.93
C SER A 159 -2.50 -2.11 -33.67
N LYS A 160 -2.22 -2.65 -32.47
CA LYS A 160 -2.40 -1.90 -31.22
C LYS A 160 -1.44 -0.73 -31.05
N LEU A 161 -0.18 -0.89 -31.47
CA LEU A 161 0.78 0.22 -31.50
C LEU A 161 0.37 1.30 -32.50
N LEU A 162 -0.10 0.90 -33.68
CA LEU A 162 -0.63 1.82 -34.68
C LEU A 162 -1.87 2.56 -34.16
N GLY A 163 -2.77 1.86 -33.46
CA GLY A 163 -3.91 2.49 -32.80
C GLY A 163 -3.49 3.53 -31.76
N LEU A 164 -2.53 3.19 -30.88
CA LEU A 164 -2.00 4.13 -29.89
C LEU A 164 -1.27 5.33 -30.51
N SER A 165 -0.56 5.13 -31.63
CA SER A 165 0.07 6.24 -32.33
C SER A 165 -0.97 7.14 -32.99
N LEU A 166 -2.03 6.57 -33.58
CA LEU A 166 -3.12 7.34 -34.18
C LEU A 166 -3.90 8.13 -33.11
N ASP A 167 -4.28 7.51 -31.99
CA ASP A 167 -4.96 8.19 -30.87
C ASP A 167 -4.09 9.34 -30.32
N ARG A 168 -2.77 9.14 -30.26
CA ARG A 168 -1.83 10.19 -29.85
C ARG A 168 -1.78 11.32 -30.87
N GLU A 169 -1.62 10.99 -32.15
CA GLU A 169 -1.62 11.98 -33.23
C GLU A 169 -2.92 12.78 -33.26
N GLU A 170 -4.06 12.14 -33.03
CA GLU A 170 -5.35 12.80 -32.91
C GLU A 170 -5.39 13.76 -31.71
N ALA A 171 -4.93 13.33 -30.54
CA ALA A 171 -4.82 14.20 -29.38
C ALA A 171 -3.88 15.40 -29.61
N LYS A 172 -2.75 15.19 -30.29
CA LYS A 172 -1.84 16.27 -30.71
C LYS A 172 -2.56 17.25 -31.63
N LEU A 173 -3.28 16.76 -32.63
CA LEU A 173 -4.02 17.60 -33.58
C LEU A 173 -5.11 18.40 -32.85
N GLN A 174 -5.82 17.80 -31.90
CA GLN A 174 -6.80 18.51 -31.06
C GLN A 174 -6.14 19.61 -30.22
N GLN A 175 -5.00 19.31 -29.58
CA GLN A 175 -4.29 20.29 -28.78
C GLN A 175 -3.71 21.43 -29.63
N ALA A 176 -3.10 21.10 -30.77
CA ALA A 176 -2.60 22.08 -31.73
C ALA A 176 -3.72 22.97 -32.27
N THR A 177 -4.88 22.39 -32.60
CA THR A 177 -6.05 23.16 -33.07
C THR A 177 -6.57 24.16 -32.04
N ILE A 178 -6.68 23.74 -30.77
CA ILE A 178 -7.12 24.64 -29.68
C ILE A 178 -6.10 25.77 -29.45
N ARG A 179 -4.80 25.45 -29.37
CA ARG A 179 -3.74 26.46 -29.16
C ARG A 179 -3.60 27.42 -30.33
N ALA A 180 -3.74 26.93 -31.57
CA ALA A 180 -3.74 27.78 -32.75
C ALA A 180 -4.95 28.72 -32.78
N LEU A 181 -6.14 28.24 -32.44
CA LEU A 181 -7.34 29.09 -32.32
C LEU A 181 -7.16 30.18 -31.25
N LYS A 182 -6.57 29.83 -30.11
CA LYS A 182 -6.21 30.77 -29.04
C LYS A 182 -5.20 31.83 -29.50
N ARG A 183 -4.08 31.44 -30.13
CA ARG A 183 -3.10 32.39 -30.71
C ARG A 183 -3.72 33.31 -31.77
N VAL A 184 -4.62 32.79 -32.60
CA VAL A 184 -5.34 33.59 -33.61
C VAL A 184 -6.27 34.61 -32.94
N LYS A 185 -7.02 34.19 -31.90
CA LYS A 185 -7.90 35.07 -31.13
C LYS A 185 -7.12 36.17 -30.41
N GLU A 186 -5.98 35.84 -29.79
CA GLU A 186 -5.10 36.79 -29.08
C GLU A 186 -4.44 37.80 -30.01
N SER A 187 -3.96 37.37 -31.18
CA SER A 187 -3.21 38.22 -32.11
C SER A 187 -4.07 39.18 -32.93
N LYS A 188 -5.29 38.78 -33.29
CA LYS A 188 -6.18 39.58 -34.17
C LYS A 188 -7.41 40.15 -33.47
N GLY A 189 -7.76 39.68 -32.27
CA GLY A 189 -8.97 40.12 -31.56
C GLY A 189 -10.26 39.89 -32.37
N ASP A 190 -10.26 38.87 -33.24
CA ASP A 190 -11.25 38.74 -34.33
C ASP A 190 -12.62 38.28 -33.79
N GLU A 191 -13.70 38.94 -34.24
CA GLU A 191 -15.10 38.57 -33.97
C GLU A 191 -15.51 37.26 -34.69
N MET A 192 -14.70 36.81 -35.64
CA MET A 192 -14.98 35.65 -36.51
C MET A 192 -14.78 34.28 -35.85
N VAL A 193 -14.20 34.24 -34.65
CA VAL A 193 -14.08 33.02 -33.84
C VAL A 193 -15.08 33.13 -32.70
N ASP A 194 -16.15 32.34 -32.77
CA ASP A 194 -17.29 32.41 -31.85
C ASP A 194 -17.00 31.88 -30.43
N LEU A 195 -15.80 31.30 -30.19
CA LEU A 195 -15.36 30.81 -28.89
C LEU A 195 -14.77 31.94 -28.03
N THR A 196 -15.14 31.96 -26.75
CA THR A 196 -14.54 32.84 -25.73
C THR A 196 -13.17 32.31 -25.29
N MET A 197 -12.35 33.17 -24.67
CA MET A 197 -11.04 32.75 -24.16
C MET A 197 -11.19 31.72 -23.02
N GLU A 198 -12.20 31.87 -22.17
CA GLU A 198 -12.51 30.92 -21.09
C GLU A 198 -12.91 29.55 -21.63
N GLU A 199 -13.71 29.51 -22.71
CA GLU A 199 -14.06 28.25 -23.39
C GLU A 199 -12.85 27.60 -24.07
N LEU A 200 -11.93 28.38 -24.64
CA LEU A 200 -10.69 27.86 -25.21
C LEU A 200 -9.76 27.29 -24.13
N ASP A 201 -9.67 27.93 -22.96
CA ASP A 201 -8.92 27.41 -21.80
C ASP A 201 -9.55 26.12 -21.26
N ASP A 202 -10.88 26.05 -21.20
CA ASP A 202 -11.64 24.86 -20.82
C ASP A 202 -11.47 23.70 -21.82
N LEU A 203 -11.31 24.01 -23.11
CA LEU A 203 -11.00 23.06 -24.17
C LEU A 203 -9.55 22.59 -24.10
N GLU A 204 -8.61 23.49 -23.78
CA GLU A 204 -7.20 23.12 -23.56
C GLU A 204 -7.06 22.17 -22.36
N ALA A 205 -7.84 22.38 -21.30
CA ALA A 205 -7.92 21.47 -20.15
C ALA A 205 -8.61 20.13 -20.49
N ASN A 206 -9.52 20.11 -21.46
CA ASN A 206 -10.30 18.92 -21.84
C ASN A 206 -10.48 18.84 -23.38
N PRO A 207 -9.48 18.38 -24.14
CA PRO A 207 -9.50 18.39 -25.61
C PRO A 207 -10.66 17.58 -26.21
N LYS A 208 -11.11 16.53 -25.52
CA LYS A 208 -12.27 15.70 -25.93
C LYS A 208 -13.61 16.46 -26.01
N LYS A 209 -13.74 17.62 -25.35
CA LYS A 209 -14.94 18.45 -25.47
C LYS A 209 -15.06 19.04 -26.89
N LEU A 210 -13.96 19.19 -27.62
CA LEU A 210 -13.93 19.72 -28.99
C LEU A 210 -14.70 18.82 -29.96
N GLU A 211 -14.52 17.51 -29.89
CA GLU A 211 -15.27 16.54 -30.70
C GLU A 211 -16.78 16.69 -30.51
N LYS A 212 -17.22 16.80 -29.25
CA LYS A 212 -18.64 16.99 -28.91
C LYS A 212 -19.20 18.29 -29.49
N LEU A 213 -18.42 19.38 -29.50
CA LEU A 213 -18.83 20.64 -30.12
C LEU A 213 -18.96 20.50 -31.64
N LEU A 214 -18.06 19.77 -32.29
CA LEU A 214 -18.11 19.49 -33.71
C LEU A 214 -19.34 18.63 -34.09
N GLU A 215 -19.68 17.62 -33.29
CA GLU A 215 -20.89 16.79 -33.47
C GLU A 215 -22.20 17.58 -33.32
N VAL A 216 -22.28 18.48 -32.34
CA VAL A 216 -23.43 19.38 -32.17
C VAL A 216 -23.55 20.33 -33.37
N SER A 217 -22.42 20.82 -33.90
CA SER A 217 -22.43 21.70 -35.08
C SER A 217 -22.86 20.98 -36.37
N SER A 218 -22.50 19.70 -36.53
CA SER A 218 -22.83 18.90 -37.71
C SER A 218 -24.28 18.42 -37.72
N SER A 219 -24.87 18.18 -36.55
CA SER A 219 -26.31 17.91 -36.41
C SER A 219 -27.19 19.15 -36.63
N SER A 220 -26.65 20.35 -36.41
CA SER A 220 -27.34 21.63 -36.63
C SER A 220 -27.27 22.14 -38.09
N THR A 221 -26.96 21.30 -39.08
CA THR A 221 -26.93 21.71 -40.50
C THR A 221 -28.32 22.14 -40.99
N ARG A 222 -28.62 23.43 -40.85
CA ARG A 222 -29.59 24.14 -41.69
C ARG A 222 -29.18 23.95 -43.15
N SER A 223 -30.14 23.69 -44.03
CA SER A 223 -29.93 23.53 -45.47
C SER A 223 -29.08 24.67 -46.02
N ARG A 224 -27.90 24.34 -46.54
CA ARG A 224 -26.99 25.30 -47.18
C ARG A 224 -27.74 26.03 -48.29
N PRO A 225 -27.82 27.37 -48.30
CA PRO A 225 -28.54 28.09 -49.34
C PRO A 225 -27.95 27.77 -50.71
N LYS A 226 -28.80 27.67 -51.75
CA LYS A 226 -28.34 27.41 -53.11
C LYS A 226 -27.53 28.62 -53.59
N LYS A 227 -26.49 28.36 -54.39
CA LYS A 227 -25.54 29.38 -54.90
C LYS A 227 -26.22 30.49 -55.73
N SER A 228 -27.50 30.33 -56.06
CA SER A 228 -28.36 31.30 -56.77
C SER A 228 -28.94 32.39 -55.87
N ASP A 229 -28.94 32.24 -54.54
CA ASP A 229 -29.77 33.05 -53.64
C ASP A 229 -28.96 34.13 -52.86
N LEU A 230 -27.68 34.35 -53.20
CA LEU A 230 -26.83 35.35 -52.55
C LEU A 230 -26.75 36.67 -53.35
N PRO A 231 -26.80 37.85 -52.69
CA PRO A 231 -26.65 39.15 -53.33
C PRO A 231 -25.21 39.38 -53.86
N PRO A 232 -24.99 40.08 -54.99
CA PRO A 232 -23.64 40.26 -55.54
C PRO A 232 -22.91 41.48 -54.96
N ARG A 233 -21.62 41.32 -54.59
CA ARG A 233 -20.57 42.34 -54.32
C ARG A 233 -20.29 42.84 -52.88
N GLU A 234 -20.61 42.08 -51.83
CA GLU A 234 -19.97 42.25 -50.50
C GLU A 234 -19.07 41.07 -50.09
N ASP A 235 -19.06 40.01 -50.88
CA ASP A 235 -18.33 38.78 -50.59
C ASP A 235 -16.80 38.95 -50.65
N ASP A 236 -16.27 39.85 -51.47
CA ASP A 236 -14.82 39.95 -51.70
C ASP A 236 -14.07 40.39 -50.43
N LYS A 237 -14.60 41.37 -49.69
CA LYS A 237 -14.01 41.84 -48.41
C LYS A 237 -14.13 40.80 -47.29
N PHE A 238 -15.23 40.04 -47.28
CA PHE A 238 -15.43 38.95 -46.34
C PHE A 238 -14.49 37.78 -46.65
N GLN A 239 -14.34 37.44 -47.93
CA GLN A 239 -13.42 36.42 -48.42
C GLN A 239 -11.97 36.80 -48.13
N GLU A 240 -11.56 38.06 -48.34
CA GLU A 240 -10.23 38.55 -47.98
C GLU A 240 -9.95 38.41 -46.46
N LYS A 241 -10.91 38.76 -45.61
CA LYS A 241 -10.79 38.56 -44.15
C LYS A 241 -10.72 37.09 -43.78
N LEU A 242 -11.57 36.25 -44.37
CA LEU A 242 -11.60 34.80 -44.17
C LEU A 242 -10.28 34.16 -44.61
N ASP A 243 -9.72 34.61 -45.73
CA ASP A 243 -8.45 34.13 -46.26
C ASP A 243 -7.29 34.56 -45.37
N GLY A 244 -7.30 35.78 -44.85
CA GLY A 244 -6.35 36.25 -43.85
C GLY A 244 -6.43 35.48 -42.52
N LEU A 245 -7.64 35.11 -42.08
CA LEU A 245 -7.85 34.25 -40.92
C LEU A 245 -7.32 32.84 -41.18
N ARG A 246 -7.65 32.25 -42.34
CA ARG A 246 -7.16 30.91 -42.75
C ARG A 246 -5.64 30.87 -42.83
N GLN A 247 -5.00 31.91 -43.36
CA GLN A 247 -3.54 32.01 -43.38
C GLN A 247 -2.96 32.08 -41.97
N ALA A 248 -3.49 32.96 -41.11
CA ALA A 248 -3.04 33.07 -39.72
C ALA A 248 -3.22 31.76 -38.95
N TRP A 249 -4.37 31.11 -39.10
CA TRP A 249 -4.65 29.81 -38.48
C TRP A 249 -3.70 28.73 -38.98
N ARG A 250 -3.47 28.60 -40.29
CA ARG A 250 -2.48 27.65 -40.84
C ARG A 250 -1.09 27.90 -40.27
N THR A 251 -0.64 29.16 -40.20
CA THR A 251 0.69 29.48 -39.64
C THR A 251 0.79 29.23 -38.14
N ALA A 252 -0.29 29.42 -37.40
CA ALA A 252 -0.33 29.13 -35.96
C ALA A 252 -0.36 27.61 -35.73
N MET A 253 -1.15 26.87 -36.51
CA MET A 253 -1.20 25.42 -36.50
C MET A 253 0.16 24.78 -36.78
N GLU A 254 0.83 25.22 -37.85
CA GLU A 254 2.15 24.69 -38.23
C GLU A 254 3.19 24.91 -37.12
N LYS A 255 3.20 26.10 -36.50
CA LYS A 255 4.07 26.40 -35.35
C LYS A 255 3.77 25.56 -34.12
N GLU A 256 2.50 25.32 -33.80
CA GLU A 256 2.10 24.51 -32.65
C GLU A 256 2.41 23.04 -32.85
N LEU A 257 2.20 22.51 -34.07
CA LEU A 257 2.52 21.13 -34.40
C LEU A 257 4.03 20.87 -34.26
N ASP A 258 4.85 21.77 -34.82
CA ASP A 258 6.31 21.77 -34.68
C ASP A 258 6.78 21.84 -33.22
N GLU A 259 6.07 22.60 -32.38
CA GLU A 259 6.40 22.78 -30.96
C GLU A 259 6.02 21.54 -30.14
N LEU A 260 4.88 20.92 -30.43
CA LEU A 260 4.45 19.66 -29.84
C LEU A 260 5.35 18.49 -30.26
N ASP A 261 5.78 18.42 -31.52
CA ASP A 261 6.70 17.38 -31.99
C ASP A 261 8.08 17.51 -31.32
N ARG A 262 8.57 18.74 -31.09
CA ARG A 262 9.81 18.96 -30.32
C ARG A 262 9.67 18.57 -28.84
N GLN A 263 8.50 18.79 -28.22
CA GLN A 263 8.24 18.38 -26.83
C GLN A 263 8.19 16.86 -26.69
N ASP A 264 7.59 16.19 -27.69
CA ASP A 264 7.46 14.74 -27.72
C ASP A 264 8.79 13.99 -27.87
N ASP A 265 9.78 14.57 -28.55
CA ASP A 265 11.14 14.04 -28.65
C ASP A 265 11.89 14.07 -27.30
N ILE A 266 11.52 14.99 -26.40
CA ILE A 266 12.14 15.15 -25.07
C ILE A 266 11.51 14.19 -24.04
N GLU A 267 10.21 13.89 -24.18
CA GLU A 267 9.45 13.11 -23.19
C GLU A 267 9.40 11.59 -23.46
N GLN A 268 9.94 11.05 -24.56
CA GLN A 268 9.73 9.64 -24.90
C GLN A 268 10.92 8.70 -24.69
N LYS A 269 10.80 7.87 -23.65
CA LYS A 269 10.73 6.42 -23.89
C LYS A 269 9.25 6.09 -24.09
N PRO A 270 8.84 5.36 -25.14
CA PRO A 270 7.54 4.73 -25.12
C PRO A 270 7.51 3.85 -23.86
N GLU A 271 6.51 4.01 -23.00
CA GLU A 271 6.21 3.00 -22.00
C GLU A 271 5.79 1.76 -22.78
N VAL A 272 6.77 0.96 -23.21
CA VAL A 272 6.59 -0.38 -23.73
C VAL A 272 5.77 -1.08 -22.64
N PRO A 273 4.50 -1.47 -22.88
CA PRO A 273 3.75 -2.18 -21.86
C PRO A 273 4.62 -3.34 -21.37
N SER A 274 4.90 -3.41 -20.06
CA SER A 274 5.79 -4.43 -19.52
C SER A 274 5.32 -5.81 -19.98
N SER A 275 6.24 -6.75 -20.21
CA SER A 275 5.92 -8.12 -20.64
C SER A 275 4.81 -8.77 -19.79
N ARG A 276 4.74 -8.41 -18.50
CA ARG A 276 3.68 -8.82 -17.58
C ARG A 276 2.30 -8.22 -17.92
N SER A 277 2.23 -6.91 -18.20
CA SER A 277 0.98 -6.27 -18.63
C SER A 277 0.45 -6.81 -19.97
N ARG A 278 1.35 -7.36 -20.80
CA ARG A 278 1.02 -8.02 -22.08
C ARG A 278 0.56 -9.47 -21.90
N MET A 279 1.15 -10.23 -20.98
CA MET A 279 0.65 -11.56 -20.63
C MET A 279 -0.70 -11.53 -19.90
N GLU A 280 -0.94 -10.51 -19.07
CA GLU A 280 -2.23 -10.31 -18.38
C GLU A 280 -3.37 -9.90 -19.34
N ALA A 281 -3.06 -9.34 -20.51
CA ALA A 281 -4.06 -8.81 -21.43
C ALA A 281 -4.81 -9.89 -22.22
N GLY A 282 -4.24 -11.10 -22.37
CA GLY A 282 -4.82 -12.15 -23.21
C GLY A 282 -5.18 -11.67 -24.62
N THR A 283 -5.99 -12.48 -25.31
CA THR A 283 -6.47 -12.20 -26.68
C THR A 283 -7.72 -11.32 -26.69
N SER A 284 -8.34 -11.13 -25.53
CA SER A 284 -9.61 -10.42 -25.35
C SER A 284 -9.46 -9.00 -24.79
N GLY A 285 -8.22 -8.59 -24.48
CA GLY A 285 -7.94 -7.35 -23.79
C GLY A 285 -8.40 -7.39 -22.32
N LEU A 286 -7.74 -6.59 -21.48
CA LEU A 286 -8.09 -6.44 -20.06
C LEU A 286 -9.40 -5.65 -19.90
N LEU A 287 -10.55 -6.31 -20.08
CA LEU A 287 -11.83 -5.81 -19.58
C LEU A 287 -11.88 -5.98 -18.05
N ARG A 288 -11.04 -5.24 -17.32
CA ARG A 288 -11.02 -5.24 -15.83
C ARG A 288 -12.37 -4.87 -15.21
N LYS A 289 -13.23 -4.19 -15.98
CA LYS A 289 -14.58 -3.73 -15.59
C LYS A 289 -15.54 -4.89 -15.32
N THR A 290 -15.39 -6.01 -16.01
CA THR A 290 -16.28 -7.20 -15.91
C THR A 290 -15.56 -8.43 -15.36
N SER A 291 -14.31 -8.26 -14.90
CA SER A 291 -13.54 -9.30 -14.25
C SER A 291 -14.17 -9.70 -12.91
N ALA A 292 -14.14 -10.99 -12.61
CA ALA A 292 -14.57 -11.55 -11.32
C ALA A 292 -13.65 -11.15 -10.14
N GLU A 293 -12.49 -10.53 -10.41
CA GLU A 293 -11.60 -10.03 -9.36
C GLU A 293 -12.28 -8.92 -8.55
N ALA A 294 -12.27 -9.06 -7.23
CA ALA A 294 -12.79 -8.04 -6.32
C ALA A 294 -12.02 -6.71 -6.49
N PRO A 295 -12.67 -5.55 -6.23
CA PRO A 295 -11.99 -4.27 -6.30
C PRO A 295 -10.84 -4.10 -5.31
N ALA A 296 -9.82 -3.33 -5.69
CA ALA A 296 -8.71 -3.02 -4.81
C ALA A 296 -9.13 -2.01 -3.73
N LEU A 297 -8.81 -2.30 -2.46
CA LEU A 297 -9.30 -1.54 -1.29
C LEU A 297 -8.54 -0.23 -1.00
N GLY A 298 -7.43 0.03 -1.71
CA GLY A 298 -6.58 1.21 -1.50
C GLY A 298 -6.00 1.30 -0.09
N LYS A 299 -5.84 2.51 0.43
CA LYS A 299 -5.43 2.74 1.83
C LYS A 299 -6.65 2.59 2.74
N ILE A 300 -6.62 1.57 3.60
CA ILE A 300 -7.74 1.23 4.48
C ILE A 300 -7.71 2.16 5.71
N PRO A 301 -8.80 2.89 6.01
CA PRO A 301 -8.89 3.72 7.22
C PRO A 301 -8.75 2.83 8.46
N GLY A 302 -7.99 3.29 9.47
CA GLY A 302 -7.70 2.51 10.68
C GLY A 302 -6.50 1.55 10.56
N VAL A 303 -6.13 1.12 9.35
CA VAL A 303 -4.91 0.33 9.09
C VAL A 303 -3.76 1.23 8.64
N ALA A 304 -4.09 2.27 7.87
CA ALA A 304 -3.13 3.25 7.39
C ALA A 304 -2.37 3.90 8.56
N GLY A 305 -1.04 3.76 8.57
CA GLY A 305 -0.17 4.34 9.58
C GLY A 305 0.11 3.46 10.81
N LEU A 306 -0.57 2.33 11.00
CA LEU A 306 -0.27 1.39 12.09
C LEU A 306 1.04 0.63 11.88
N TYR A 307 1.37 0.36 10.62
CA TYR A 307 2.52 -0.43 10.24
C TYR A 307 3.64 0.48 9.75
N LYS A 308 4.82 0.34 10.37
CA LYS A 308 6.06 0.89 9.82
C LYS A 308 6.69 -0.18 8.95
N THR A 309 6.88 0.11 7.68
CA THR A 309 7.70 -0.72 6.81
C THR A 309 9.13 -0.70 7.36
N LEU A 310 9.61 -1.84 7.84
CA LEU A 310 11.00 -2.03 8.30
C LEU A 310 12.00 -2.03 7.12
N VAL A 311 11.60 -1.56 5.93
CA VAL A 311 12.30 -1.83 4.67
C VAL A 311 13.15 -0.64 4.19
N LYS A 312 14.46 -0.87 4.24
CA LYS A 312 15.52 -0.61 3.24
C LYS A 312 15.43 0.68 2.41
N ALA A 313 15.62 1.85 3.02
CA ALA A 313 15.88 3.09 2.25
C ALA A 313 17.37 3.49 2.20
N SER A 314 18.23 2.86 3.00
CA SER A 314 19.67 3.14 3.02
C SER A 314 20.45 1.92 3.50
N ASP A 315 21.16 1.27 2.57
CA ASP A 315 22.45 0.55 2.72
C ASP A 315 22.46 -0.74 1.88
N ASP A 316 23.52 -0.93 1.10
CA ASP A 316 23.74 -2.02 0.13
C ASP A 316 23.99 -3.40 0.78
N ALA A 317 23.18 -3.81 1.77
CA ALA A 317 23.31 -5.13 2.40
C ALA A 317 21.93 -5.77 2.66
N ASP A 318 21.79 -6.99 2.15
CA ASP A 318 20.62 -7.85 2.27
C ASP A 318 20.50 -8.47 3.67
N ASP A 319 20.23 -7.67 4.69
CA ASP A 319 19.75 -8.22 5.97
C ASP A 319 18.25 -8.54 5.86
N GLU A 320 17.93 -9.72 5.35
CA GLU A 320 16.55 -10.25 5.34
C GLU A 320 16.03 -10.57 6.76
N SER A 321 16.93 -10.75 7.73
CA SER A 321 16.58 -11.19 9.08
C SER A 321 16.23 -10.04 10.04
N GLY A 322 16.64 -8.82 9.73
CA GLY A 322 16.46 -7.63 10.58
C GLY A 322 17.31 -7.61 11.85
N ALA A 323 18.18 -8.60 12.06
CA ALA A 323 19.00 -8.73 13.26
C ALA A 323 20.03 -7.59 13.40
N PHE A 324 20.48 -7.01 12.29
CA PHE A 324 21.45 -5.92 12.30
C PHE A 324 20.81 -4.54 12.49
N GLU A 325 19.49 -4.38 12.37
CA GLU A 325 18.85 -3.06 12.49
C GLU A 325 18.93 -2.50 13.92
N GLU A 326 18.57 -3.30 14.93
CA GLU A 326 18.73 -2.90 16.33
C GLU A 326 20.20 -2.63 16.67
N PHE A 327 21.10 -3.42 16.08
CA PHE A 327 22.52 -3.27 16.29
C PHE A 327 23.08 -1.98 15.68
N LYS A 328 22.65 -1.65 14.46
CA LYS A 328 22.94 -0.40 13.76
C LYS A 328 22.48 0.80 14.58
N ARG A 329 21.30 0.73 15.22
CA ARG A 329 20.82 1.78 16.14
C ARG A 329 21.72 1.98 17.35
N ILE A 330 22.32 0.91 17.89
CA ILE A 330 23.18 0.98 19.08
C ILE A 330 24.59 1.46 18.73
N THR A 331 25.18 0.96 17.64
CA THR A 331 26.58 1.22 17.29
C THR A 331 26.77 2.41 16.34
N GLY A 332 25.74 2.77 15.58
CA GLY A 332 25.82 3.77 14.52
C GLY A 332 26.65 3.31 13.30
N MET A 333 27.04 2.04 13.22
CA MET A 333 27.83 1.49 12.11
C MET A 333 26.93 1.05 10.95
N THR A 334 27.39 1.21 9.72
CA THR A 334 26.71 0.62 8.55
C THR A 334 26.92 -0.90 8.51
N VAL A 335 26.07 -1.62 7.79
CA VAL A 335 26.17 -3.09 7.69
C VAL A 335 27.50 -3.51 7.03
N GLN A 336 27.93 -2.80 5.98
CA GLN A 336 29.23 -3.02 5.34
C GLN A 336 30.40 -2.85 6.31
N GLN A 337 30.34 -1.85 7.20
CA GLN A 337 31.35 -1.66 8.23
C GLN A 337 31.36 -2.83 9.21
N ILE A 338 30.18 -3.32 9.62
CA ILE A 338 30.04 -4.47 10.52
C ILE A 338 30.65 -5.73 9.88
N GLU A 339 30.40 -5.97 8.60
CA GLU A 339 30.94 -7.11 7.85
C GLU A 339 32.45 -7.03 7.64
N SER A 340 33.00 -5.82 7.51
CA SER A 340 34.44 -5.59 7.38
C SER A 340 35.24 -5.97 8.65
N LEU A 341 34.58 -6.03 9.80
CA LEU A 341 35.24 -6.35 11.07
C LEU A 341 35.65 -7.82 11.11
N TYR A 342 36.90 -8.06 11.51
CA TYR A 342 37.39 -9.41 11.74
C TYR A 342 36.73 -10.00 12.98
N CYS A 343 35.79 -10.92 12.76
CA CYS A 343 35.07 -11.62 13.82
C CYS A 343 35.41 -13.11 13.85
N LYS A 344 35.80 -13.63 15.02
CA LYS A 344 36.13 -15.06 15.18
C LYS A 344 35.61 -15.64 16.49
N CYS A 345 34.97 -16.81 16.42
CA CYS A 345 34.67 -17.61 17.60
C CYS A 345 35.94 -18.32 18.11
N ILE A 346 36.36 -18.02 19.35
CA ILE A 346 37.61 -18.52 19.93
C ILE A 346 37.40 -19.72 20.85
N VAL A 347 36.30 -19.71 21.62
CA VAL A 347 35.98 -20.79 22.56
C VAL A 347 34.51 -21.17 22.42
N ARG A 348 34.26 -22.46 22.24
CA ARG A 348 32.92 -23.06 22.30
C ARG A 348 32.89 -24.11 23.40
N ARG A 349 31.84 -24.11 24.22
CA ARG A 349 31.70 -25.00 25.38
C ARG A 349 30.27 -25.52 25.42
N PHE A 350 30.09 -26.83 25.58
CA PHE A 350 28.80 -27.39 25.96
C PHE A 350 28.71 -27.37 27.48
N VAL A 351 27.76 -26.59 28.00
CA VAL A 351 27.48 -26.49 29.44
C VAL A 351 26.11 -27.07 29.70
N ALA A 352 25.88 -27.58 30.90
CA ALA A 352 24.58 -28.12 31.27
C ALA A 352 24.22 -27.68 32.68
N ASN A 353 22.95 -27.32 32.87
CA ASN A 353 22.38 -27.03 34.17
C ASN A 353 21.42 -28.17 34.55
N GLN A 354 21.54 -28.70 35.75
CA GLN A 354 20.61 -29.71 36.26
C GLN A 354 19.41 -29.01 36.88
N THR A 355 18.23 -29.26 36.34
CA THR A 355 16.97 -28.70 36.83
C THR A 355 16.02 -29.81 37.25
N ARG A 356 14.89 -29.44 37.88
CA ARG A 356 13.82 -30.40 38.21
C ARG A 356 13.27 -31.12 36.98
N LEU A 357 13.24 -30.45 35.82
CA LEU A 357 12.79 -31.02 34.55
C LEU A 357 13.88 -31.85 33.83
N GLY A 358 15.05 -31.99 34.46
CA GLY A 358 16.21 -32.69 33.91
C GLY A 358 17.34 -31.76 33.49
N LYS A 359 18.26 -32.33 32.69
CA LYS A 359 19.51 -31.66 32.31
C LYS A 359 19.30 -30.77 31.09
N ILE A 360 19.28 -29.45 31.30
CA ILE A 360 19.18 -28.48 30.22
C ILE A 360 20.58 -28.16 29.71
N ARG A 361 20.86 -28.55 28.46
CA ARG A 361 22.13 -28.26 27.78
C ARG A 361 22.07 -26.89 27.14
N SER A 362 23.18 -26.19 27.14
CA SER A 362 23.36 -24.93 26.41
C SER A 362 24.78 -24.83 25.89
N ILE A 363 24.97 -24.01 24.87
CA ILE A 363 26.26 -23.79 24.25
C ILE A 363 26.70 -22.39 24.66
N SER A 364 27.86 -22.31 25.33
CA SER A 364 28.51 -21.04 25.64
C SER A 364 29.58 -20.77 24.60
N VAL A 365 29.48 -19.62 23.95
CA VAL A 365 30.37 -19.16 22.89
C VAL A 365 31.06 -17.89 23.35
N MET A 366 32.36 -17.81 23.06
CA MET A 366 33.17 -16.62 23.23
C MET A 366 33.75 -16.22 21.87
N ALA A 367 33.38 -15.04 21.42
CA ALA A 367 33.82 -14.46 20.16
C ALA A 367 34.63 -13.19 20.40
N ILE A 368 35.52 -12.90 19.47
CA ILE A 368 36.25 -11.64 19.38
C ILE A 368 35.83 -10.91 18.11
N ALA A 369 35.88 -9.59 18.16
CA ALA A 369 35.71 -8.70 17.02
C ALA A 369 36.83 -7.66 17.05
N GLY A 370 37.40 -7.32 15.90
CA GLY A 370 38.41 -6.26 15.81
C GLY A 370 38.52 -5.69 14.40
N ASN A 371 39.00 -4.46 14.32
CA ASN A 371 39.14 -3.72 13.06
C ASN A 371 40.52 -3.91 12.40
N GLY A 372 41.44 -4.66 13.03
CA GLY A 372 42.83 -4.76 12.58
C GLY A 372 43.66 -3.49 12.81
N ASP A 373 43.09 -2.46 13.43
CA ASP A 373 43.74 -1.18 13.68
C ASP A 373 43.49 -0.69 15.12
N GLY A 374 43.89 -1.52 16.08
CA GLY A 374 43.92 -1.18 17.48
C GLY A 374 42.59 -1.30 18.23
N TRP A 375 41.48 -1.68 17.61
CA TRP A 375 40.23 -1.93 18.33
C TRP A 375 39.98 -3.42 18.51
N LEU A 376 39.59 -3.81 19.72
CA LEU A 376 39.24 -5.18 20.05
C LEU A 376 38.05 -5.24 21.00
N GLY A 377 37.11 -6.11 20.68
CA GLY A 377 35.98 -6.45 21.51
C GLY A 377 35.93 -7.93 21.84
N LEU A 378 35.38 -8.23 23.01
CA LEU A 378 35.15 -9.59 23.49
C LEU A 378 33.67 -9.75 23.82
N GLY A 379 33.05 -10.77 23.24
CA GLY A 379 31.66 -11.13 23.48
C GLY A 379 31.56 -12.55 24.03
N ILE A 380 30.67 -12.74 25.01
CA ILE A 380 30.33 -14.06 25.54
C ILE A 380 28.83 -14.17 25.53
N ALA A 381 28.31 -15.22 24.92
CA ALA A 381 26.89 -15.52 24.94
C ALA A 381 26.66 -17.01 25.23
N LYS A 382 25.43 -17.33 25.62
CA LYS A 382 24.98 -18.68 25.91
C LYS A 382 23.55 -18.83 25.41
N SER A 383 23.28 -19.85 24.62
CA SER A 383 21.93 -20.21 24.17
C SER A 383 21.78 -21.72 24.08
N THR A 384 20.55 -22.21 23.97
CA THR A 384 20.27 -23.61 23.62
C THR A 384 20.71 -23.89 22.19
N GLU A 385 20.45 -22.94 21.29
CA GLU A 385 20.82 -23.00 19.88
C GLU A 385 22.23 -22.48 19.62
N MET A 386 22.95 -23.20 18.75
CA MET A 386 24.34 -22.89 18.45
C MET A 386 24.49 -21.63 17.60
N GLY A 387 23.64 -21.45 16.59
CA GLY A 387 23.64 -20.27 15.71
C GLY A 387 23.44 -19.00 16.51
N LEU A 388 22.31 -18.92 17.22
CA LEU A 388 21.98 -17.79 18.10
C LEU A 388 23.09 -17.47 19.11
N ALA A 389 23.73 -18.48 19.73
CA ALA A 389 24.85 -18.24 20.64
C ALA A 389 26.07 -17.61 19.95
N ASN A 390 26.36 -17.98 18.70
CA ASN A 390 27.47 -17.38 17.94
C ASN A 390 27.14 -15.94 17.54
N ASP A 391 25.93 -15.71 17.02
CA ASP A 391 25.54 -14.39 16.52
C ASP A 391 25.46 -13.39 17.67
N THR A 392 24.79 -13.75 18.77
CA THR A 392 24.77 -12.92 19.98
C THR A 392 26.16 -12.67 20.55
N ALA A 393 27.07 -13.66 20.55
CA ALA A 393 28.45 -13.45 20.97
C ALA A 393 29.21 -12.50 20.02
N ARG A 394 28.97 -12.59 18.70
CA ARG A 394 29.56 -11.69 17.70
C ARG A 394 29.08 -10.26 17.92
N MET A 395 27.76 -10.05 18.04
CA MET A 395 27.18 -8.72 18.24
C MET A 395 27.65 -8.10 19.57
N LEU A 396 27.70 -8.88 20.65
CA LEU A 396 28.27 -8.42 21.92
C LEU A 396 29.76 -8.07 21.81
N ALA A 397 30.53 -8.82 21.01
CA ALA A 397 31.94 -8.51 20.80
C ALA A 397 32.10 -7.17 20.09
N ILE A 398 31.36 -6.93 19.00
CA ILE A 398 31.43 -5.67 18.24
C ILE A 398 30.97 -4.49 19.11
N ARG A 399 29.89 -4.65 19.89
CA ARG A 399 29.42 -3.64 20.85
C ARG A 399 30.47 -3.29 21.90
N ASN A 400 31.26 -4.27 22.34
CA ASN A 400 32.24 -4.11 23.41
C ASN A 400 33.66 -3.80 22.90
N MET A 401 33.81 -3.32 21.66
CA MET A 401 35.12 -2.92 21.14
C MET A 401 35.71 -1.77 21.96
N LYS A 402 36.98 -1.91 22.31
CA LYS A 402 37.77 -0.93 23.06
C LYS A 402 39.10 -0.69 22.36
N PRO A 403 39.66 0.53 22.45
CA PRO A 403 40.97 0.83 21.90
C PRO A 403 42.07 0.14 22.73
N ILE A 404 43.00 -0.51 22.03
CA ILE A 404 44.20 -1.15 22.55
C ILE A 404 45.39 -0.37 22.02
N ARG A 405 46.22 0.07 22.97
CA ARG A 405 47.46 0.78 22.67
C ARG A 405 48.47 -0.17 22.04
N ARG A 406 49.13 0.28 20.98
CA ARG A 406 50.17 -0.46 20.28
C ARG A 406 51.39 0.43 20.06
N TYR A 407 52.56 -0.09 20.38
CA TYR A 407 53.83 0.53 20.04
C TYR A 407 54.12 0.34 18.55
N GLU A 408 54.44 1.45 17.86
CA GLU A 408 54.68 1.49 16.41
C GLU A 408 53.52 0.89 15.57
N ASN A 409 52.28 0.88 16.09
CA ASN A 409 51.14 0.17 15.48
C ASN A 409 51.38 -1.32 15.20
N ARG A 410 52.38 -1.96 15.84
CA ARG A 410 52.73 -3.38 15.55
C ARG A 410 52.83 -4.27 16.79
N THR A 411 53.26 -3.76 17.94
CA THR A 411 53.50 -4.57 19.15
C THR A 411 52.93 -3.88 20.40
N ILE A 412 53.04 -4.51 21.58
CA ILE A 412 52.57 -3.95 22.85
C ILE A 412 53.64 -3.09 23.53
N PHE A 413 53.25 -2.28 24.52
CA PHE A 413 54.17 -1.54 25.37
C PHE A 413 54.74 -2.44 26.49
N GLY A 414 56.05 -2.69 26.44
CA GLY A 414 56.78 -3.42 27.46
C GLY A 414 56.34 -4.89 27.64
N LYS A 415 56.62 -5.44 28.83
CA LYS A 415 56.17 -6.77 29.26
C LYS A 415 54.92 -6.62 30.11
N VAL A 416 53.85 -7.32 29.75
CA VAL A 416 52.59 -7.27 30.49
C VAL A 416 52.19 -8.64 31.00
N LYS A 417 51.65 -8.66 32.22
CA LYS A 417 51.20 -9.87 32.90
C LYS A 417 49.82 -9.66 33.46
N ALA A 418 48.90 -10.59 33.17
CA ALA A 418 47.57 -10.60 33.74
C ALA A 418 47.20 -11.97 34.28
N LYS A 419 46.39 -11.97 35.34
CA LYS A 419 45.88 -13.18 35.98
C LYS A 419 44.36 -13.15 36.01
N VAL A 420 43.73 -14.21 35.55
CA VAL A 420 42.29 -14.45 35.69
C VAL A 420 42.11 -15.82 36.33
N SER A 421 41.71 -15.84 37.60
CA SER A 421 41.65 -17.04 38.42
C SER A 421 43.01 -17.78 38.41
N GLY A 422 43.05 -19.08 38.09
CA GLY A 422 44.28 -19.88 37.98
C GLY A 422 45.10 -19.65 36.70
N THR A 423 44.59 -18.88 35.72
CA THR A 423 45.27 -18.65 34.44
C THR A 423 46.08 -17.36 34.49
N VAL A 424 47.37 -17.47 34.17
CA VAL A 424 48.32 -16.35 34.10
C VAL A 424 48.81 -16.27 32.67
N VAL A 425 48.71 -15.10 32.05
CA VAL A 425 49.22 -14.81 30.70
C VAL A 425 50.29 -13.74 30.81
N GLU A 426 51.46 -14.02 30.22
CA GLU A 426 52.55 -13.06 30.07
C GLU A 426 52.74 -12.76 28.58
N LEU A 427 52.66 -11.48 28.21
CA LEU A 427 52.88 -10.98 26.86
C LEU A 427 54.19 -10.20 26.83
N PHE A 428 54.97 -10.39 25.78
CA PHE A 428 56.26 -9.77 25.58
C PHE A 428 56.27 -9.01 24.26
N ASN A 429 56.64 -7.73 24.29
CA ASN A 429 56.94 -6.97 23.09
C ASN A 429 58.16 -7.56 22.35
N LYS A 430 58.14 -7.47 21.03
CA LYS A 430 59.18 -8.03 20.17
C LYS A 430 59.62 -7.05 19.09
N PRO A 431 60.85 -7.15 18.57
CA PRO A 431 61.33 -6.31 17.48
C PRO A 431 60.52 -6.57 16.19
N PRO A 432 60.57 -5.65 15.22
CA PRO A 432 59.87 -5.82 13.94
C PRO A 432 60.37 -7.06 13.20
N GLY A 433 59.48 -7.74 12.47
CA GLY A 433 59.81 -8.93 11.69
C GLY A 433 59.90 -10.22 12.52
N TRP A 434 59.50 -10.19 13.80
CA TRP A 434 59.46 -11.38 14.65
C TRP A 434 58.24 -12.26 14.35
N GLY A 435 57.12 -11.62 14.01
CA GLY A 435 55.82 -12.25 13.80
C GLY A 435 55.07 -12.59 15.09
N ILE A 436 53.87 -13.17 14.96
CA ILE A 436 53.03 -13.54 16.10
C ILE A 436 53.37 -14.96 16.57
N ARG A 437 54.29 -15.10 17.51
CA ARG A 437 54.72 -16.40 18.08
C ARG A 437 53.99 -16.68 19.39
N CYS A 438 52.69 -16.98 19.28
CA CYS A 438 51.77 -17.12 20.40
C CYS A 438 50.88 -18.37 20.26
N PRO A 439 50.27 -18.87 21.36
CA PRO A 439 49.22 -19.89 21.26
C PRO A 439 48.05 -19.43 20.38
N HIS A 440 47.40 -20.36 19.67
CA HIS A 440 46.36 -20.06 18.65
C HIS A 440 45.28 -19.05 19.10
N ARG A 441 44.77 -19.12 20.33
CA ARG A 441 43.76 -18.16 20.82
C ARG A 441 44.29 -16.73 20.92
N ILE A 442 45.54 -16.59 21.38
CA ILE A 442 46.21 -15.30 21.50
C ILE A 442 46.60 -14.79 20.11
N PHE A 443 47.00 -15.69 19.21
CA PHE A 443 47.27 -15.37 17.82
C PHE A 443 46.06 -14.71 17.14
N GLU A 444 44.87 -15.31 17.25
CA GLU A 444 43.65 -14.73 16.64
C GLU A 444 43.27 -13.38 17.28
N ILE A 445 43.48 -13.23 18.59
CA ILE A 445 43.30 -11.93 19.26
C ILE A 445 44.26 -10.89 18.67
N CYS A 446 45.55 -11.21 18.56
CA CYS A 446 46.55 -10.29 18.01
C CYS A 446 46.22 -9.91 16.57
N ARG A 447 45.79 -10.87 15.76
CA ARG A 447 45.34 -10.62 14.38
C ARG A 447 44.13 -9.68 14.33
N ALA A 448 43.14 -9.87 15.21
CA ALA A 448 41.97 -9.01 15.30
C ALA A 448 42.32 -7.57 15.73
N VAL A 449 43.31 -7.39 16.62
CA VAL A 449 43.78 -6.06 17.04
C VAL A 449 44.65 -5.38 15.97
N GLY A 450 45.36 -6.14 15.13
CA GLY A 450 46.43 -5.61 14.27
C GLY A 450 47.80 -5.59 14.96
N ILE A 451 48.09 -6.55 15.82
CA ILE A 451 49.43 -6.76 16.39
C ILE A 451 50.17 -7.77 15.50
N HIS A 452 51.33 -7.37 14.99
CA HIS A 452 52.15 -8.18 14.08
C HIS A 452 53.28 -8.90 14.79
N ASP A 453 53.86 -8.31 15.84
CA ASP A 453 54.99 -8.89 16.57
C ASP A 453 54.65 -9.10 18.05
N LEU A 454 54.59 -10.35 18.47
CA LEU A 454 54.34 -10.68 19.87
C LEU A 454 54.87 -12.07 20.23
N ALA A 455 55.36 -12.22 21.46
CA ALA A 455 55.53 -13.52 22.09
C ALA A 455 54.64 -13.62 23.33
N ALA A 456 53.99 -14.77 23.54
CA ALA A 456 53.13 -15.01 24.68
C ALA A 456 53.48 -16.31 25.39
N ARG A 457 53.43 -16.29 26.73
CA ARG A 457 53.62 -17.47 27.58
C ARG A 457 52.48 -17.59 28.58
N ILE A 458 51.99 -18.82 28.77
CA ILE A 458 50.97 -19.14 29.79
C ILE A 458 51.61 -20.10 30.80
N PRO A 459 52.29 -19.59 31.85
CA PRO A 459 53.09 -20.41 32.76
C PRO A 459 52.26 -21.31 33.70
N ARG A 460 50.97 -21.01 33.91
CA ARG A 460 50.09 -21.72 34.86
C ARG A 460 48.97 -22.47 34.12
N SER A 461 47.70 -22.24 34.49
CA SER A 461 46.57 -22.93 33.86
C SER A 461 46.29 -22.41 32.45
N LYS A 462 46.09 -23.33 31.49
CA LYS A 462 45.76 -23.04 30.08
C LYS A 462 44.25 -23.10 29.78
N SER A 463 43.41 -22.75 30.76
CA SER A 463 41.94 -22.73 30.61
C SER A 463 41.53 -21.86 29.40
N PRO A 464 40.77 -22.37 28.42
CA PRO A 464 40.48 -21.66 27.16
C PRO A 464 39.84 -20.28 27.37
N MET A 465 38.76 -20.23 28.17
CA MET A 465 38.02 -19.00 28.44
C MET A 465 38.86 -17.97 29.21
N ASN A 466 39.57 -18.43 30.25
CA ASN A 466 40.34 -17.52 31.10
C ASN A 466 41.62 -17.05 30.42
N SER A 467 42.22 -17.84 29.52
CA SER A 467 43.37 -17.42 28.71
C SER A 467 43.01 -16.24 27.82
N VAL A 468 41.84 -16.28 27.18
CA VAL A 468 41.34 -15.16 26.36
C VAL A 468 41.07 -13.94 27.24
N LYS A 469 40.30 -14.09 28.33
CA LYS A 469 40.01 -12.99 29.26
C LYS A 469 41.28 -12.35 29.83
N ALA A 470 42.26 -13.16 30.25
CA ALA A 470 43.53 -12.67 30.77
C ALA A 470 44.35 -11.95 29.70
N THR A 471 44.32 -12.42 28.46
CA THR A 471 45.01 -11.76 27.33
C THR A 471 44.39 -10.39 27.05
N VAL A 472 43.06 -10.30 26.94
CA VAL A 472 42.38 -9.02 26.73
C VAL A 472 42.63 -8.06 27.89
N HIS A 473 42.60 -8.55 29.14
CA HIS A 473 42.93 -7.76 30.32
C HIS A 473 44.39 -7.28 30.34
N ALA A 474 45.34 -8.10 29.86
CA ALA A 474 46.73 -7.69 29.69
C ALA A 474 46.87 -6.60 28.62
N LEU A 475 46.20 -6.74 27.49
CA LEU A 475 46.25 -5.75 26.40
C LEU A 475 45.61 -4.41 26.80
N MET A 476 44.60 -4.41 27.67
CA MET A 476 43.99 -3.19 28.19
C MET A 476 44.84 -2.50 29.26
N ASN A 477 45.54 -3.27 30.11
CA ASN A 477 46.35 -2.75 31.21
C ASN A 477 47.84 -2.68 30.84
N GLN A 478 48.15 -2.09 29.68
CA GLN A 478 49.52 -1.85 29.27
C GLN A 478 50.11 -0.64 30.01
N PRO A 479 51.41 -0.67 30.36
CA PRO A 479 52.10 0.49 30.91
C PRO A 479 52.14 1.61 29.86
N ASP A 480 51.64 2.77 30.23
CA ASP A 480 51.69 3.96 29.37
C ASP A 480 53.01 4.71 29.60
N PRO A 481 53.89 4.80 28.59
CA PRO A 481 55.16 5.51 28.75
C PRO A 481 54.95 6.98 29.12
N ASP A 482 53.88 7.63 28.63
CA ASP A 482 53.62 9.04 28.86
C ASP A 482 53.12 9.28 30.29
N LEU A 483 52.19 8.45 30.79
CA LEU A 483 51.74 8.53 32.19
C LEU A 483 52.87 8.19 33.17
N ILE A 484 53.75 7.25 32.82
CA ILE A 484 54.93 6.92 33.65
C ILE A 484 55.91 8.10 33.69
N ALA A 485 56.13 8.77 32.55
CA ALA A 485 56.99 9.96 32.48
C ALA A 485 56.45 11.10 33.35
N LEU A 486 55.14 11.36 33.26
CA LEU A 486 54.44 12.34 34.09
C LEU A 486 54.54 12.00 35.58
N GLY A 487 54.24 10.75 35.96
CA GLY A 487 54.29 10.32 37.36
C GLY A 487 55.70 10.36 37.97
N ARG A 488 56.75 10.24 37.15
CA ARG A 488 58.15 10.32 37.60
C ARG A 488 58.78 11.70 37.42
N GLY A 489 58.11 12.63 36.74
CA GLY A 489 58.67 13.93 36.34
C GLY A 489 59.91 13.82 35.45
N LYS A 490 60.07 12.71 34.72
CA LYS A 490 61.24 12.42 33.89
C LYS A 490 60.81 12.07 32.47
N LYS A 491 61.50 12.63 31.48
CA LYS A 491 61.25 12.32 30.07
C LYS A 491 61.56 10.85 29.78
N MET A 492 60.57 10.10 29.30
CA MET A 492 60.76 8.73 28.80
C MET A 492 60.97 8.80 27.28
N VAL A 493 62.22 8.72 26.83
CA VAL A 493 62.56 8.84 25.41
C VAL A 493 62.60 7.47 24.74
N ASP A 494 61.89 7.33 23.63
CA ASP A 494 62.04 6.18 22.74
C ASP A 494 63.30 6.34 21.87
N VAL A 495 64.33 5.57 22.19
CA VAL A 495 65.63 5.60 21.51
C VAL A 495 65.51 5.25 20.04
N ARG A 496 64.64 4.30 19.68
CA ARG A 496 64.47 3.84 18.30
C ARG A 496 63.89 4.94 17.41
N LYS A 497 62.85 5.64 17.92
CA LYS A 497 62.25 6.78 17.23
C LYS A 497 63.23 7.93 17.00
N VAL A 498 64.05 8.24 18.01
CA VAL A 498 65.08 9.30 17.90
C VAL A 498 66.14 8.92 16.88
N TYR A 499 66.62 7.68 16.91
CA TYR A 499 67.67 7.20 16.01
C TYR A 499 67.28 7.30 14.53
N TYR A 500 66.04 6.94 14.19
CA TYR A 500 65.54 6.98 12.81
C TYR A 500 64.88 8.31 12.43
N GLY A 501 64.83 9.30 13.33
CA GLY A 501 64.18 10.59 13.07
C GLY A 501 62.66 10.52 12.90
N GLY A 502 62.01 9.43 13.35
CA GLY A 502 60.58 9.18 13.13
C GLY A 502 60.13 7.81 13.62
N SER A 503 58.82 7.59 13.69
CA SER A 503 58.26 6.26 13.99
C SER A 503 58.32 5.40 12.73
N VAL A 504 59.03 4.27 12.78
CA VAL A 504 59.12 3.32 11.66
C VAL A 504 58.03 2.26 11.87
N HIS A 505 57.03 2.25 10.99
CA HIS A 505 55.90 1.32 11.04
C HIS A 505 56.18 0.02 10.29
#